data_AF-A0A2N6B2K3-F1
#
_entry.id   AF-A0A2N6B2K3-F1
#
_cell.length_a   1.000
_cell.length_b   1.000
_cell.length_c   1.000
_cell.angle_alpha   90.00
_cell.angle_beta   90.00
_cell.angle_gamma   90.00
#
_symmetry.space_group_name_H-M   'P 1'
#
loop_
_entity.id
_entity.type
_entity.pdbx_description
1 polymer ?
#
loop_
_entity_poly.entity_id
_entity_poly.type
_entity_poly.pdbx_seq_one_letter_code
_entity_poly.pdbx_strand_id
1 'polypeptide(L)'
;RAMDLLHDIRAETEGPLSPVLISGQLGPRGDGYQPANVMSATEARAYHSAQITSLAEAGADMITALTINYSAEAIGIVYAAGDAGRPCVISFTVETDGALPSGQPLGEAIAEIDGLTGAAPAYYMINCAHPTHFEAALARGEDWPRRIGGVRANASKMSHAELDEAEELDEGNPAEFGEDHRRLRALLPELKVMGGCCGTDHRHVEAICMACA
;
A
#
# COMPACT_ATOMS: atom_id res chain seq x y z
N ARG A 1 -9.39 17.28 -12.17
CA ARG A 1 -10.17 16.25 -12.93
C ARG A 1 -10.25 14.92 -12.19
N ALA A 2 -9.15 14.19 -11.98
CA ALA A 2 -9.21 12.94 -11.20
C ALA A 2 -9.69 13.18 -9.76
N MET A 3 -9.15 14.21 -9.10
CA MET A 3 -9.57 14.61 -7.76
C MET A 3 -11.01 15.13 -7.73
N ASP A 4 -11.42 15.95 -8.70
CA ASP A 4 -12.79 16.46 -8.81
C ASP A 4 -13.82 15.32 -8.82
N LEU A 5 -13.58 14.25 -9.59
CA LEU A 5 -14.44 13.07 -9.59
C LEU A 5 -14.55 12.41 -8.20
N LEU A 6 -13.44 12.29 -7.48
CA LEU A 6 -13.46 11.72 -6.12
C LEU A 6 -14.19 12.62 -5.14
N HIS A 7 -14.09 13.94 -5.30
CA HIS A 7 -14.85 14.91 -4.52
C HIS A 7 -16.35 14.82 -4.79
N ASP A 8 -16.76 14.65 -6.05
CA ASP A 8 -18.17 14.46 -6.42
C ASP A 8 -18.71 13.16 -5.80
N ILE A 9 -17.98 12.05 -5.91
CA ILE A 9 -18.36 10.77 -5.29
C ILE A 9 -18.48 10.92 -3.76
N ARG A 10 -17.51 11.57 -3.11
CA ARG A 10 -17.59 11.83 -1.66
C ARG A 10 -18.84 12.64 -1.31
N ALA A 11 -19.14 13.70 -2.07
CA ALA A 11 -20.32 14.54 -1.81
C ALA A 11 -21.65 13.76 -1.91
N GLU A 12 -21.70 12.73 -2.76
CA GLU A 12 -22.87 11.88 -2.94
C GLU A 12 -22.97 10.73 -1.91
N THR A 13 -21.86 10.28 -1.35
CA THR A 13 -21.79 9.03 -0.57
C THR A 13 -21.47 9.21 0.90
N GLU A 14 -20.81 10.30 1.28
CA GLU A 14 -20.40 10.55 2.66
C GLU A 14 -21.62 10.75 3.57
N GLY A 15 -21.57 10.15 4.75
CA GLY A 15 -22.60 10.27 5.76
C GLY A 15 -22.03 10.41 7.17
N PRO A 16 -22.85 10.80 8.17
CA PRO A 16 -22.38 11.05 9.54
C PRO A 16 -21.69 9.86 10.21
N LEU A 17 -21.98 8.63 9.77
CA LEU A 17 -21.41 7.39 10.28
C LEU A 17 -20.42 6.73 9.30
N SER A 18 -20.14 7.38 8.17
CA SER A 18 -19.29 6.84 7.10
C SER A 18 -18.50 8.00 6.47
N PRO A 19 -17.55 8.59 7.21
CA PRO A 19 -16.67 9.61 6.65
C PRO A 19 -15.82 9.01 5.53
N VAL A 20 -15.59 9.78 4.46
CA VAL A 20 -14.86 9.31 3.28
C VAL A 20 -13.59 10.13 3.09
N LEU A 21 -12.44 9.46 3.19
CA LEU A 21 -11.13 10.06 2.92
C LEU A 21 -10.77 9.92 1.45
N ILE A 22 -10.25 10.99 0.86
CA ILE A 22 -9.71 11.02 -0.49
C ILE A 22 -8.19 10.88 -0.42
N SER A 23 -7.72 9.71 -0.85
CA SER A 23 -6.30 9.37 -0.96
C SER A 23 -5.74 9.81 -2.31
N GLY A 24 -4.77 10.73 -2.29
CA GLY A 24 -3.97 11.09 -3.46
C GLY A 24 -2.92 10.02 -3.71
N GLN A 25 -3.11 9.22 -4.76
CA GLN A 25 -2.27 8.05 -5.02
C GLN A 25 -1.15 8.34 -6.02
N LEU A 26 0.03 7.80 -5.74
CA LEU A 26 1.18 7.76 -6.64
C LEU A 26 1.85 6.38 -6.57
N GLY A 27 2.52 6.00 -7.65
CA GLY A 27 3.34 4.79 -7.72
C GLY A 27 4.83 5.11 -7.59
N PRO A 28 5.70 4.09 -7.69
CA PRO A 28 7.14 4.29 -7.80
C PRO A 28 7.48 5.01 -9.12
N ARG A 29 8.68 5.57 -9.20
CA ARG A 29 9.20 6.17 -10.44
C ARG A 29 9.30 5.16 -11.59
N GLY A 30 9.68 3.93 -11.26
CA GLY A 30 9.92 2.84 -12.20
C GLY A 30 8.82 1.78 -12.16
N ASP A 31 9.18 0.58 -12.61
CA ASP A 31 8.34 -0.60 -12.41
C ASP A 31 8.24 -0.94 -10.92
N GLY A 32 7.05 -1.29 -10.44
CA GLY A 32 6.80 -1.61 -9.04
C GLY A 32 7.37 -2.96 -8.59
N TYR A 33 7.66 -3.88 -9.51
CA TYR A 33 8.16 -5.22 -9.21
C TYR A 33 9.66 -5.37 -9.50
N GLN A 34 10.28 -4.37 -10.11
CA GLN A 34 11.72 -4.39 -10.41
C GLN A 34 12.38 -3.10 -9.91
N PRO A 35 13.36 -3.19 -8.99
CA PRO A 35 14.11 -2.04 -8.54
C PRO A 35 15.12 -1.61 -9.63
N ALA A 36 14.63 -0.87 -10.63
CA ALA A 36 15.41 -0.25 -11.67
C ALA A 36 15.47 1.27 -11.47
N ASN A 37 16.58 1.92 -11.89
CA ASN A 37 16.77 3.37 -11.75
C ASN A 37 16.66 3.88 -10.30
N VAL A 38 17.21 3.11 -9.35
CA VAL A 38 17.17 3.39 -7.90
C VAL A 38 17.67 4.80 -7.60
N MET A 39 16.82 5.57 -6.93
CA MET A 39 17.10 6.94 -6.50
C MET A 39 17.58 6.97 -5.04
N SER A 40 18.44 7.93 -4.73
CA SER A 40 18.62 8.39 -3.34
C SER A 40 17.33 9.04 -2.81
N ALA A 41 17.20 9.14 -1.48
CA ALA A 41 16.06 9.82 -0.86
C ALA A 41 15.90 11.28 -1.32
N THR A 42 17.01 12.00 -1.54
CA THR A 42 16.99 13.38 -2.05
C THR A 42 16.46 13.45 -3.48
N GLU A 43 16.90 12.56 -4.35
CA GLU A 43 16.41 12.48 -5.74
C GLU A 43 14.93 12.07 -5.78
N ALA A 44 14.53 11.10 -4.96
CA ALA A 44 13.14 10.66 -4.86
C ALA A 44 12.22 11.76 -4.34
N ARG A 45 12.65 12.53 -3.32
CA ARG A 45 11.92 13.72 -2.86
C ARG A 45 11.71 14.69 -4.01
N ALA A 46 12.79 15.08 -4.69
CA ALA A 46 12.72 16.02 -5.80
C ALA A 46 11.82 15.53 -6.95
N TYR A 47 11.89 14.24 -7.28
CA TYR A 47 11.09 13.62 -8.34
C TYR A 47 9.59 13.64 -8.01
N HIS A 48 9.22 13.21 -6.80
CA HIS A 48 7.82 13.05 -6.39
C HIS A 48 7.14 14.37 -5.98
N SER A 49 7.90 15.42 -5.66
CA SER A 49 7.36 16.71 -5.18
C SER A 49 6.29 17.31 -6.08
N ALA A 50 6.46 17.29 -7.40
CA ALA A 50 5.52 17.95 -8.32
C ALA A 50 4.13 17.29 -8.31
N GLN A 51 4.08 15.95 -8.34
CA GLN A 51 2.83 15.20 -8.29
C GLN A 51 2.17 15.31 -6.92
N ILE A 52 2.95 15.17 -5.85
CA ILE A 52 2.44 15.29 -4.47
C ILE A 52 1.85 16.67 -4.21
N THR A 53 2.54 17.74 -4.62
CA THR A 53 2.04 19.12 -4.50
C THR A 53 0.73 19.28 -5.27
N SER A 54 0.66 18.77 -6.51
CA SER A 54 -0.55 18.84 -7.32
C SER A 54 -1.74 18.11 -6.67
N LEU A 55 -1.51 16.93 -6.07
CA LEU A 55 -2.53 16.18 -5.34
C LEU A 55 -2.98 16.92 -4.07
N ALA A 56 -2.04 17.50 -3.32
CA ALA A 56 -2.31 18.25 -2.11
C ALA A 56 -3.12 19.52 -2.38
N GLU A 57 -2.77 20.28 -3.43
CA GLU A 57 -3.49 21.48 -3.88
C GLU A 57 -4.88 21.14 -4.42
N ALA A 58 -5.01 19.99 -5.07
CA ALA A 58 -6.29 19.48 -5.57
C ALA A 58 -7.19 18.89 -4.48
N GLY A 59 -6.82 18.97 -3.19
CA GLY A 59 -7.71 18.63 -2.08
C GLY A 59 -7.61 17.20 -1.56
N ALA A 60 -6.54 16.46 -1.86
CA ALA A 60 -6.31 15.15 -1.25
C ALA A 60 -6.18 15.27 0.28
N ASP A 61 -6.89 14.43 1.03
CA ASP A 61 -6.81 14.42 2.50
C ASP A 61 -5.48 13.86 2.98
N MET A 62 -4.91 12.93 2.21
CA MET A 62 -3.62 12.30 2.45
C MET A 62 -2.96 11.83 1.15
N ILE A 63 -1.66 11.55 1.23
CA ILE A 63 -0.89 10.93 0.14
C ILE A 63 -0.74 9.44 0.40
N THR A 64 -0.89 8.60 -0.61
CA THR A 64 -0.63 7.16 -0.51
C THR A 64 0.26 6.70 -1.64
N ALA A 65 1.49 6.32 -1.29
CA ALA A 65 2.43 5.72 -2.22
C ALA A 65 2.14 4.22 -2.31
N LEU A 66 1.81 3.73 -3.51
CA LEU A 66 1.47 2.33 -3.75
C LEU A 66 2.60 1.61 -4.48
N THR A 67 2.81 0.34 -4.15
CA THR A 67 3.75 -0.56 -4.84
C THR A 67 5.19 -0.03 -4.83
N ILE A 68 5.61 0.61 -3.73
CA ILE A 68 7.01 1.01 -3.56
C ILE A 68 7.86 -0.24 -3.31
N ASN A 69 9.08 -0.28 -3.84
CA ASN A 69 9.91 -1.50 -3.84
C ASN A 69 11.32 -1.33 -3.26
N TYR A 70 11.70 -0.13 -2.81
CA TYR A 70 12.89 0.09 -1.99
C TYR A 70 12.74 1.28 -1.03
N SER A 71 13.45 1.24 0.10
CA SER A 71 13.29 2.20 1.20
C SER A 71 13.67 3.64 0.83
N ALA A 72 14.75 3.85 0.08
CA ALA A 72 15.22 5.19 -0.28
C ALA A 72 14.17 6.03 -1.04
N GLU A 73 13.36 5.41 -1.92
CA GLU A 73 12.26 6.11 -2.58
C GLU A 73 11.13 6.43 -1.62
N ALA A 74 10.75 5.48 -0.75
CA ALA A 74 9.76 5.73 0.29
C ALA A 74 10.18 6.92 1.18
N ILE A 75 11.44 7.00 1.62
CA ILE A 75 11.95 8.11 2.43
C ILE A 75 11.79 9.45 1.70
N GLY A 76 12.14 9.50 0.41
CA GLY A 76 11.96 10.71 -0.40
C GLY A 76 10.50 11.15 -0.51
N ILE A 77 9.59 10.18 -0.73
CA ILE A 77 8.14 10.43 -0.77
C ILE A 77 7.63 10.96 0.58
N VAL A 78 8.08 10.39 1.70
CA VAL A 78 7.71 10.86 3.04
C VAL A 78 8.09 12.31 3.23
N TYR A 79 9.31 12.70 2.87
CA TYR A 79 9.72 14.10 2.98
C TYR A 79 8.94 15.02 2.03
N ALA A 80 8.67 14.59 0.79
CA ALA A 80 7.90 15.39 -0.17
C ALA A 80 6.44 15.60 0.29
N ALA A 81 5.81 14.58 0.88
CA ALA A 81 4.48 14.71 1.47
C ALA A 81 4.49 15.66 2.69
N GLY A 82 5.53 15.57 3.53
CA GLY A 82 5.75 16.49 4.63
C GLY A 82 5.90 17.95 4.17
N ASP A 83 6.66 18.20 3.11
CA ASP A 83 6.81 19.54 2.51
C ASP A 83 5.48 20.12 2.02
N ALA A 84 4.63 19.27 1.45
CA ALA A 84 3.28 19.63 1.00
C ALA A 84 2.26 19.72 2.15
N GLY A 85 2.67 19.50 3.39
CA GLY A 85 1.81 19.57 4.57
C GLY A 85 0.73 18.49 4.61
N ARG A 86 0.97 17.32 4.01
CA ARG A 86 0.01 16.20 3.97
C ARG A 86 0.52 14.98 4.72
N PRO A 87 -0.33 14.29 5.50
CA PRO A 87 0.01 12.97 6.01
C PRO A 87 0.20 11.99 4.85
N CYS A 88 1.07 11.00 5.03
CA CYS A 88 1.32 9.99 4.01
C CYS A 88 1.21 8.56 4.54
N VAL A 89 0.93 7.66 3.60
CA VAL A 89 1.01 6.20 3.77
C VAL A 89 1.98 5.67 2.73
N ILE A 90 2.86 4.79 3.17
CA ILE A 90 3.78 4.06 2.30
C ILE A 90 3.30 2.63 2.21
N SER A 91 2.95 2.18 1.01
CA SER A 91 2.59 0.80 0.73
C SER A 91 3.70 0.12 -0.06
N PHE A 92 4.20 -0.98 0.50
CA PHE A 92 5.18 -1.84 -0.16
C PHE A 92 4.50 -2.97 -0.91
N THR A 93 5.09 -3.37 -2.03
CA THR A 93 4.92 -4.74 -2.53
C THR A 93 6.07 -5.61 -2.02
N VAL A 94 5.85 -6.91 -1.97
CA VAL A 94 6.80 -7.92 -1.48
C VAL A 94 6.79 -9.15 -2.37
N GLU A 95 7.91 -9.82 -2.45
CA GLU A 95 8.02 -11.12 -3.10
C GLU A 95 7.46 -12.24 -2.22
N THR A 96 7.47 -13.47 -2.75
CA THR A 96 6.88 -14.66 -2.09
C THR A 96 7.51 -15.02 -0.74
N ASP A 97 8.65 -14.42 -0.39
CA ASP A 97 9.35 -14.59 0.88
C ASP A 97 9.07 -13.46 1.90
N GLY A 98 8.27 -12.47 1.52
CA GLY A 98 7.89 -11.32 2.35
C GLY A 98 8.94 -10.21 2.40
N ALA A 99 10.00 -10.28 1.59
CA ALA A 99 10.94 -9.17 1.38
C ALA A 99 10.47 -8.26 0.24
N LEU A 100 10.91 -7.00 0.25
CA LEU A 100 10.70 -6.10 -0.88
C LEU A 100 11.41 -6.67 -2.13
N PRO A 101 11.02 -6.28 -3.36
CA PRO A 101 11.76 -6.65 -4.57
C PRO A 101 13.24 -6.24 -4.58
N SER A 102 13.64 -5.26 -3.75
CA SER A 102 15.05 -4.93 -3.48
C SER A 102 15.82 -5.99 -2.69
N GLY A 103 15.15 -7.01 -2.16
CA GLY A 103 15.68 -8.01 -1.23
C GLY A 103 15.69 -7.58 0.24
N GLN A 104 15.33 -6.33 0.55
CA GLN A 104 15.28 -5.85 1.92
C GLN A 104 14.07 -6.46 2.66
N PRO A 105 14.25 -7.06 3.85
CA PRO A 105 13.13 -7.52 4.66
C PRO A 105 12.17 -6.36 5.01
N LEU A 106 10.86 -6.59 4.92
CA LEU A 106 9.85 -5.54 5.14
C LEU A 106 9.96 -4.82 6.49
N GLY A 107 10.21 -5.58 7.57
CA GLY A 107 10.41 -5.01 8.90
C GLY A 107 11.64 -4.10 9.00
N GLU A 108 12.72 -4.44 8.30
CA GLU A 108 13.93 -3.60 8.25
C GLU A 108 13.69 -2.31 7.45
N ALA A 109 12.95 -2.38 6.34
CA ALA A 109 12.58 -1.20 5.55
C ALA A 109 11.72 -0.23 6.39
N ILE A 110 10.73 -0.74 7.12
CA ILE A 110 9.89 0.06 8.02
C ILE A 110 10.75 0.72 9.11
N ALA A 111 11.62 -0.04 9.77
CA ALA A 111 12.49 0.48 10.84
C ALA A 111 13.46 1.56 10.33
N GLU A 112 14.03 1.37 9.14
CA GLU A 112 14.90 2.36 8.49
C GLU A 112 14.16 3.67 8.23
N ILE A 113 12.97 3.59 7.62
CA ILE A 113 12.17 4.77 7.27
C ILE A 113 11.71 5.49 8.54
N ASP A 114 11.16 4.77 9.52
CA ASP A 114 10.74 5.37 10.79
C ASP A 114 11.96 6.04 11.48
N GLY A 115 13.13 5.40 11.48
CA GLY A 115 14.36 5.94 12.06
C GLY A 115 14.85 7.22 11.40
N LEU A 116 14.77 7.33 10.08
CA LEU A 116 15.24 8.50 9.31
C LEU A 116 14.21 9.63 9.22
N THR A 117 12.93 9.31 9.33
CA THR A 117 11.83 10.27 9.16
C THR A 117 11.16 10.66 10.48
N GLY A 118 11.57 10.06 11.60
CA GLY A 118 10.94 10.28 12.90
C GLY A 118 9.53 9.67 12.96
N ALA A 119 9.35 8.52 12.33
CA ALA A 119 8.07 7.83 12.18
C ALA A 119 6.95 8.67 11.56
N ALA A 120 7.32 9.53 10.59
CA ALA A 120 6.39 10.43 9.91
C ALA A 120 5.25 9.75 9.12
N PRO A 121 5.41 8.56 8.52
CA PRO A 121 4.28 7.85 7.92
C PRO A 121 3.17 7.62 8.94
N ALA A 122 1.93 7.94 8.56
CA ALA A 122 0.76 7.72 9.39
C ALA A 122 0.60 6.22 9.72
N TYR A 123 0.82 5.38 8.70
CA TYR A 123 0.96 3.93 8.80
C TYR A 123 1.59 3.41 7.49
N TYR A 124 1.97 2.14 7.50
CA TYR A 124 2.42 1.40 6.33
C TYR A 124 1.32 0.47 5.80
N MET A 125 1.39 0.15 4.53
CA MET A 125 0.48 -0.78 3.88
C MET A 125 1.27 -1.85 3.13
N ILE A 126 0.65 -3.01 2.88
CA ILE A 126 1.15 -3.97 1.90
C ILE A 126 0.13 -4.00 0.76
N ASN A 127 0.59 -3.85 -0.48
CA ASN A 127 -0.26 -4.00 -1.65
C ASN A 127 0.44 -4.75 -2.77
N CYS A 128 -0.35 -5.21 -3.74
CA CYS A 128 0.18 -5.89 -4.92
C CYS A 128 0.88 -7.24 -4.67
N ALA A 129 0.70 -7.82 -3.49
CA ALA A 129 1.15 -9.16 -3.13
C ALA A 129 -0.01 -9.95 -2.52
N HIS A 130 0.00 -11.28 -2.65
CA HIS A 130 -1.03 -12.12 -2.03
C HIS A 130 -0.73 -12.30 -0.53
N PRO A 131 -1.72 -12.44 0.37
CA PRO A 131 -1.48 -12.61 1.81
C PRO A 131 -0.48 -13.71 2.17
N THR A 132 -0.50 -14.82 1.42
CA THR A 132 0.42 -15.96 1.60
C THR A 132 1.89 -15.61 1.41
N HIS A 133 2.22 -14.52 0.71
CA HIS A 133 3.60 -14.11 0.47
C HIS A 133 4.25 -13.49 1.72
N PHE A 134 3.46 -12.92 2.62
CA PHE A 134 3.99 -12.15 3.77
C PHE A 134 3.43 -12.57 5.13
N GLU A 135 2.40 -13.41 5.20
CA GLU A 135 1.83 -13.90 6.47
C GLU A 135 2.90 -14.49 7.42
N ALA A 136 3.86 -15.23 6.86
CA ALA A 136 4.96 -15.81 7.63
C ALA A 136 5.94 -14.77 8.19
N ALA A 137 6.12 -13.62 7.52
CA ALA A 137 6.94 -12.52 8.03
C ALA A 137 6.24 -11.81 9.19
N LEU A 138 4.92 -11.64 9.11
CA LEU A 138 4.11 -11.01 10.16
C LEU A 138 4.03 -11.87 11.44
N ALA A 139 4.05 -13.19 11.32
CA ALA A 139 3.85 -14.12 12.43
C ALA A 139 5.09 -14.35 13.32
N ARG A 140 6.22 -13.63 13.08
CA ARG A 140 7.49 -13.84 13.80
C ARG A 140 7.55 -13.28 15.22
N GLY A 141 6.50 -12.56 15.66
CA GLY A 141 6.43 -11.99 17.01
C GLY A 141 7.25 -10.71 17.19
N GLU A 142 7.57 -10.03 16.10
CA GLU A 142 8.21 -8.71 16.09
C GLU A 142 7.16 -7.60 16.25
N ASP A 143 7.58 -6.37 16.62
CA ASP A 143 6.65 -5.26 16.88
C ASP A 143 6.31 -4.41 15.64
N TRP A 144 7.13 -4.47 14.59
CA TRP A 144 6.91 -3.67 13.36
C TRP A 144 5.56 -3.92 12.67
N PRO A 145 4.89 -5.10 12.73
CA PRO A 145 3.56 -5.28 12.16
C PRO A 145 2.51 -4.32 12.73
N ARG A 146 2.71 -3.76 13.93
CA ARG A 146 1.85 -2.70 14.50
C ARG A 146 1.87 -1.41 13.67
N ARG A 147 2.90 -1.20 12.85
CA ARG A 147 2.98 -0.05 11.93
C ARG A 147 2.17 -0.27 10.65
N ILE A 148 1.71 -1.50 10.38
CA ILE A 148 0.85 -1.77 9.22
C ILE A 148 -0.60 -1.45 9.59
N GLY A 149 -1.13 -0.42 8.93
CA GLY A 149 -2.53 0.01 9.05
C GLY A 149 -3.40 -0.37 7.85
N GLY A 150 -2.80 -0.92 6.78
CA GLY A 150 -3.51 -1.25 5.56
C GLY A 150 -3.01 -2.50 4.84
N VAL A 151 -3.91 -3.19 4.15
CA VAL A 151 -3.58 -4.23 3.16
C VAL A 151 -4.49 -4.09 1.94
N ARG A 152 -3.90 -4.11 0.74
CA ARG A 152 -4.60 -4.17 -0.55
C ARG A 152 -3.99 -5.28 -1.41
N ALA A 153 -4.41 -6.51 -1.16
CA ALA A 153 -3.72 -7.69 -1.70
C ALA A 153 -4.11 -8.04 -3.15
N ASN A 154 -3.26 -8.81 -3.84
CA ASN A 154 -3.60 -9.42 -5.13
C ASN A 154 -4.50 -10.64 -4.94
N ALA A 155 -5.38 -10.90 -5.91
CA ALA A 155 -6.26 -12.07 -5.87
C ALA A 155 -5.50 -13.39 -6.11
N SER A 156 -4.57 -13.40 -7.06
CA SER A 156 -3.77 -14.58 -7.39
C SER A 156 -2.66 -14.81 -6.38
N LYS A 157 -2.37 -16.08 -6.08
CA LYS A 157 -1.23 -16.54 -5.25
C LYS A 157 0.10 -16.57 -6.00
N MET A 158 0.07 -16.39 -7.32
CA MET A 158 1.26 -16.39 -8.18
C MET A 158 2.25 -15.29 -7.77
N SER A 159 3.53 -15.56 -7.97
CA SER A 159 4.60 -14.56 -7.88
C SER A 159 4.46 -13.48 -8.96
N HIS A 160 5.13 -12.35 -8.78
CA HIS A 160 5.13 -11.30 -9.80
C HIS A 160 5.68 -11.79 -11.15
N ALA A 161 6.71 -12.65 -11.13
CA ALA A 161 7.29 -13.21 -12.34
C ALA A 161 6.31 -14.13 -13.09
N GLU A 162 5.58 -14.98 -12.36
CA GLU A 162 4.54 -15.83 -12.95
C GLU A 162 3.39 -15.01 -13.53
N LEU A 163 3.00 -13.91 -12.86
CA LEU A 163 1.96 -13.00 -13.35
C LEU A 163 2.38 -12.23 -14.60
N ASP A 164 3.65 -11.86 -14.74
CA ASP A 164 4.17 -11.15 -15.93
C ASP A 164 4.13 -12.05 -17.18
N GLU A 165 4.25 -13.37 -17.00
CA GLU A 165 4.20 -14.37 -18.06
C GLU A 165 2.79 -14.98 -18.26
N ALA A 166 1.80 -14.60 -17.45
CA ALA A 166 0.45 -15.17 -17.51
C ALA A 166 -0.33 -14.66 -18.73
N GLU A 167 -0.80 -15.60 -19.57
CA GLU A 167 -1.65 -15.27 -20.73
C GLU A 167 -3.13 -15.11 -20.34
N GLU A 168 -3.55 -15.73 -19.24
CA GLU A 168 -4.92 -15.73 -18.75
C GLU A 168 -4.98 -15.12 -17.35
N LEU A 169 -6.09 -14.46 -17.05
CA LEU A 169 -6.31 -13.89 -15.73
C LEU A 169 -6.57 -14.99 -14.70
N ASP A 170 -5.69 -15.11 -13.70
CA ASP A 170 -6.00 -15.80 -12.45
C ASP A 170 -6.75 -14.84 -11.51
N GLU A 171 -8.07 -14.98 -11.47
CA GLU A 171 -8.94 -14.18 -10.59
C GLU A 171 -8.95 -14.65 -9.13
N GLY A 172 -8.20 -15.69 -8.77
CA GLY A 172 -8.17 -16.24 -7.42
C GLY A 172 -9.52 -16.77 -6.94
N ASN A 173 -9.73 -16.77 -5.61
CA ASN A 173 -10.98 -17.20 -4.98
C ASN A 173 -11.45 -16.14 -3.97
N PRO A 174 -12.54 -15.42 -4.24
CA PRO A 174 -13.05 -14.38 -3.34
C PRO A 174 -13.30 -14.85 -1.90
N ALA A 175 -13.85 -16.05 -1.70
CA ALA A 175 -14.16 -16.55 -0.37
C ALA A 175 -12.88 -16.86 0.44
N GLU A 176 -11.89 -17.48 -0.21
CA GLU A 176 -10.56 -17.67 0.41
C GLU A 176 -9.89 -16.33 0.71
N PHE A 177 -9.98 -15.37 -0.21
CA PHE A 177 -9.42 -14.03 -0.06
C PHE A 177 -9.99 -13.29 1.17
N GLY A 178 -11.29 -13.44 1.44
CA GLY A 178 -11.92 -12.92 2.65
C GLY A 178 -11.36 -13.56 3.94
N GLU A 179 -11.24 -14.89 3.96
CA GLU A 179 -10.66 -15.61 5.10
C GLU A 179 -9.18 -15.27 5.33
N ASP A 180 -8.43 -15.02 4.26
CA ASP A 180 -7.04 -14.54 4.32
C ASP A 180 -6.97 -13.18 5.00
N HIS A 181 -7.85 -12.24 4.65
CA HIS A 181 -7.93 -10.94 5.33
C HIS A 181 -8.32 -11.06 6.80
N ARG A 182 -9.23 -11.99 7.15
CA ARG A 182 -9.59 -12.26 8.54
C ARG A 182 -8.39 -12.76 9.35
N ARG A 183 -7.52 -13.60 8.76
CA ARG A 183 -6.26 -14.02 9.41
C ARG A 183 -5.28 -12.87 9.55
N LEU A 184 -5.11 -12.05 8.52
CA LEU A 184 -4.26 -10.85 8.59
C LEU A 184 -4.71 -9.89 9.68
N ARG A 185 -6.03 -9.67 9.86
CA ARG A 185 -6.58 -8.85 10.95
C ARG A 185 -6.18 -9.36 12.35
N ALA A 186 -5.99 -10.66 12.53
CA ALA A 186 -5.52 -11.22 13.80
C ALA A 186 -4.02 -10.97 14.04
N LEU A 187 -3.23 -10.84 12.96
CA LEU A 187 -1.78 -10.57 13.02
C LEU A 187 -1.45 -9.07 13.05
N LEU A 188 -2.35 -8.23 12.53
CA LEU A 188 -2.16 -6.79 12.35
C LEU A 188 -3.14 -6.00 13.23
N PRO A 189 -2.77 -5.69 14.49
CA PRO A 189 -3.70 -5.09 15.45
C PRO A 189 -4.16 -3.68 15.07
N GLU A 190 -3.40 -2.97 14.23
CA GLU A 190 -3.71 -1.61 13.76
C GLU A 190 -4.34 -1.59 12.36
N LEU A 191 -4.68 -2.75 11.78
CA LEU A 191 -5.28 -2.86 10.45
C LEU A 191 -6.65 -2.18 10.40
N LYS A 192 -6.74 -1.10 9.61
CA LYS A 192 -7.95 -0.28 9.43
C LYS A 192 -8.41 -0.24 7.98
N VAL A 193 -7.50 -0.43 7.04
CA VAL A 193 -7.79 -0.40 5.60
C VAL A 193 -7.58 -1.80 5.03
N MET A 194 -8.63 -2.39 4.46
CA MET A 194 -8.58 -3.68 3.79
C MET A 194 -9.17 -3.53 2.39
N GLY A 195 -8.58 -4.20 1.40
CA GLY A 195 -9.09 -4.16 0.04
C GLY A 195 -8.29 -5.01 -0.92
N GLY A 196 -8.52 -4.78 -2.20
CA GLY A 196 -7.85 -5.49 -3.27
C GLY A 196 -6.94 -4.61 -4.15
N CYS A 197 -6.04 -5.29 -4.86
CA CYS A 197 -5.17 -4.75 -5.90
C CYS A 197 -5.39 -5.55 -7.21
N CYS A 198 -4.35 -6.06 -7.87
CA CYS A 198 -4.49 -6.72 -9.16
C CYS A 198 -5.31 -8.02 -9.05
N GLY A 199 -6.15 -8.27 -10.06
CA GLY A 199 -7.04 -9.44 -10.13
C GLY A 199 -8.27 -9.37 -9.24
N THR A 200 -8.43 -8.32 -8.42
CA THR A 200 -9.59 -8.19 -7.52
C THR A 200 -10.73 -7.39 -8.14
N ASP A 201 -11.94 -7.66 -7.66
CA ASP A 201 -13.17 -6.95 -8.04
C ASP A 201 -14.13 -6.83 -6.84
N HIS A 202 -15.37 -6.40 -7.09
CA HIS A 202 -16.39 -6.24 -6.06
C HIS A 202 -16.69 -7.53 -5.27
N ARG A 203 -16.56 -8.73 -5.87
CA ARG A 203 -16.80 -10.02 -5.18
C ARG A 203 -15.77 -10.22 -4.06
N HIS A 204 -14.53 -9.84 -4.32
CA HIS A 204 -13.44 -9.91 -3.35
C HIS A 204 -13.64 -8.93 -2.20
N VAL A 205 -14.05 -7.70 -2.51
CA VAL A 205 -14.35 -6.68 -1.49
C VAL A 205 -15.52 -7.11 -0.61
N GLU A 206 -16.59 -7.65 -1.21
CA GLU A 206 -17.73 -8.20 -0.46
C GLU A 206 -17.30 -9.34 0.48
N ALA A 207 -16.46 -10.27 0.00
CA ALA A 207 -15.95 -11.35 0.82
C ALA A 207 -15.10 -10.85 2.01
N ILE A 208 -14.28 -9.81 1.82
CA ILE A 208 -13.57 -9.15 2.93
C ILE A 208 -14.58 -8.59 3.94
N CYS A 209 -15.59 -7.85 3.47
CA CYS A 209 -16.59 -7.27 4.36
C CYS A 209 -17.33 -8.34 5.18
N MET A 210 -17.67 -9.48 4.57
CA MET A 210 -18.37 -10.57 5.25
C MET A 210 -17.48 -11.31 6.27
N ALA A 211 -16.22 -11.57 5.93
CA ALA A 211 -15.29 -12.31 6.79
C ALA A 211 -14.73 -11.45 7.96
N CYS A 212 -14.66 -10.13 7.76
CA CYS A 212 -14.08 -9.18 8.72
C CYS A 212 -15.12 -8.28 9.42
N ALA A 213 -16.42 -8.56 9.28
CA ALA A 213 -17.46 -7.86 10.04
C ALA A 213 -17.28 -8.01 11.56
#